data_AF-A0AAN6Y3C2-F1
#
_entry.id   AF-A0AAN6Y3C2-F1
#
_cell.length_a   1.000
_cell.length_b   1.000
_cell.length_c   1.000
_cell.angle_alpha   90.00
_cell.angle_beta   90.00
_cell.angle_gamma   90.00
#
_symmetry.space_group_name_H-M   'P 1'
#
loop_
_entity.id
_entity.type
_entity.pdbx_description
1 polymer ?
#
loop_
_entity_poly.entity_id
_entity_poly.type
_entity_poly.pdbx_seq_one_letter_code
_entity_poly.pdbx_strand_id
1 'polypeptide(L)'
;PGHSSTPVPDNDNCAFWITHLDPNVTVNDITRAIRDCGKIWSVRISTERVVDVRDAAAQLVFFTRRGAARFWDRYGIRPGAFVVQGKTARVNWNRQRFAEQSRPPYHTRCIRVIGTPQVVNPDRILRFLESRIRFQVDEHEVIGGRDEHLCIVEIRFAAYRGQASLAVQALQNQGQLTRDPTFEVTYRPDPCDEVNDD
;
A
#
# COMPACT_ATOMS: atom_id res chain seq x y z
N PRO A 1 15.13 -14.18 -2.44
CA PRO A 1 16.29 -13.26 -2.41
C PRO A 1 15.86 -11.79 -2.53
N GLY A 2 16.42 -10.95 -1.66
CA GLY A 2 16.09 -9.52 -1.53
C GLY A 2 16.36 -8.92 -0.15
N HIS A 3 16.97 -9.66 0.78
CA HIS A 3 17.76 -9.04 1.83
C HIS A 3 19.09 -8.66 1.19
N SER A 4 19.20 -7.42 0.72
CA SER A 4 20.51 -6.82 0.53
C SER A 4 21.22 -6.89 1.88
N SER A 5 22.33 -7.62 1.95
CA SER A 5 23.16 -7.77 3.15
C SER A 5 23.94 -6.50 3.49
N THR A 6 23.78 -5.44 2.70
CA THR A 6 24.42 -4.15 2.93
C THR A 6 23.61 -3.36 3.97
N PRO A 7 24.23 -2.93 5.08
CA PRO A 7 23.59 -2.05 6.04
C PRO A 7 23.11 -0.78 5.34
N VAL A 8 21.84 -0.44 5.51
CA VAL A 8 21.29 0.84 5.05
C VAL A 8 21.71 1.92 6.07
N PRO A 9 22.35 3.02 5.64
CA PRO A 9 22.63 4.16 6.52
C PRO A 9 21.35 4.77 7.11
N ASP A 10 21.44 5.42 8.28
CA ASP A 10 20.26 6.09 8.87
C ASP A 10 19.68 7.16 7.95
N ASN A 11 20.55 7.90 7.26
CA ASN A 11 20.14 8.94 6.32
C ASN A 11 19.48 8.40 5.05
N ASP A 12 19.55 7.09 4.80
CA ASP A 12 18.93 6.44 3.64
C ASP A 12 17.70 5.60 4.03
N ASN A 13 17.35 5.57 5.32
CA ASN A 13 16.22 4.81 5.80
C ASN A 13 14.88 5.37 5.26
N CYS A 14 14.05 4.49 4.74
CA CYS A 14 12.72 4.77 4.22
C CYS A 14 11.61 4.16 5.10
N ALA A 15 11.96 3.58 6.25
CA ALA A 15 11.05 2.83 7.10
C ALA A 15 10.82 3.48 8.47
N PHE A 16 9.57 3.40 8.92
CA PHE A 16 9.08 3.88 10.21
C PHE A 16 8.49 2.75 11.05
N TRP A 17 8.51 2.98 12.36
CA TRP A 17 7.79 2.22 13.36
C TRP A 17 6.78 3.14 14.04
N ILE A 18 5.51 2.80 13.89
CA ILE A 18 4.38 3.58 14.38
C ILE A 18 3.78 2.81 15.56
N THR A 19 3.62 3.46 16.72
CA THR A 19 3.03 2.85 17.92
C THR A 19 1.86 3.67 18.45
N HIS A 20 1.17 3.15 19.48
CA HIS A 20 -0.04 3.75 20.04
C HIS A 20 -1.21 3.81 19.07
N LEU A 21 -1.29 2.84 18.15
CA LEU A 21 -2.44 2.69 17.28
C LEU A 21 -3.58 1.96 18.03
N ASP A 22 -4.80 2.05 17.51
CA ASP A 22 -5.90 1.24 18.02
C ASP A 22 -5.63 -0.26 17.77
N PRO A 23 -5.98 -1.17 18.69
CA PRO A 23 -5.88 -2.63 18.46
C PRO A 23 -6.55 -3.14 17.19
N ASN A 24 -7.63 -2.48 16.77
CA ASN A 24 -8.42 -2.84 15.60
C ASN A 24 -8.06 -1.96 14.39
N VAL A 25 -6.97 -1.20 14.46
CA VAL A 25 -6.49 -0.39 13.34
C VAL A 25 -6.33 -1.28 12.13
N THR A 26 -6.84 -0.83 10.99
CA THR A 26 -6.61 -1.47 9.70
C THR A 26 -5.50 -0.73 8.98
N VAL A 27 -4.96 -1.35 7.93
CA VAL A 27 -3.97 -0.64 7.13
C VAL A 27 -4.62 0.57 6.44
N ASN A 28 -5.91 0.48 6.12
CA ASN A 28 -6.64 1.56 5.49
C ASN A 28 -6.67 2.80 6.38
N ASP A 29 -6.93 2.62 7.68
CA ASP A 29 -6.93 3.71 8.64
C ASP A 29 -5.58 4.45 8.64
N ILE A 30 -4.48 3.70 8.59
CA ILE A 30 -3.12 4.25 8.54
C ILE A 30 -2.90 5.00 7.23
N THR A 31 -3.22 4.38 6.08
CA THR A 31 -2.94 4.98 4.77
C THR A 31 -3.87 6.15 4.45
N ARG A 32 -5.09 6.20 5.01
CA ARG A 32 -5.97 7.38 4.93
C ARG A 32 -5.44 8.58 5.71
N ALA A 33 -4.74 8.35 6.81
CA ALA A 33 -4.09 9.41 7.59
C ALA A 33 -2.81 9.98 6.92
N ILE A 34 -2.34 9.37 5.82
CA ILE A 34 -1.11 9.78 5.11
C ILE A 34 -1.49 10.43 3.79
N ARG A 35 -1.17 11.71 3.61
CA ARG A 35 -1.37 12.45 2.34
C ARG A 35 -0.11 13.26 2.03
N ASP A 36 0.13 13.52 0.75
CA ASP A 36 1.27 14.29 0.19
C ASP A 36 2.66 13.90 0.73
N CYS A 37 2.81 12.65 1.19
CA CYS A 37 4.07 12.16 1.75
C CYS A 37 4.86 11.41 0.70
N GLY A 38 4.28 10.46 -0.01
CA GLY A 38 4.99 9.61 -0.96
C GLY A 38 4.30 8.28 -1.17
N LYS A 39 4.66 7.60 -2.25
CA LYS A 39 4.19 6.23 -2.50
C LYS A 39 4.64 5.29 -1.39
N ILE A 40 3.70 4.48 -0.92
CA ILE A 40 3.96 3.49 0.11
C ILE A 40 4.44 2.20 -0.54
N TRP A 41 5.62 1.74 -0.11
CA TRP A 41 6.16 0.44 -0.49
C TRP A 41 5.44 -0.69 0.25
N SER A 42 5.24 -0.52 1.56
CA SER A 42 4.49 -1.47 2.38
C SER A 42 4.05 -0.89 3.71
N VAL A 43 2.90 -1.35 4.20
CA VAL A 43 2.49 -1.24 5.60
C VAL A 43 2.25 -2.64 6.16
N ARG A 44 2.72 -2.89 7.37
CA ARG A 44 2.48 -4.14 8.10
C ARG A 44 2.10 -3.81 9.53
N ILE A 45 0.90 -4.22 9.95
CA ILE A 45 0.47 -4.10 11.34
C ILE A 45 1.04 -5.26 12.14
N SER A 46 1.62 -4.93 13.29
CA SER A 46 1.98 -5.87 14.34
C SER A 46 1.03 -5.68 15.51
N THR A 47 0.31 -6.74 15.85
CA THR A 47 -0.55 -6.82 17.02
C THR A 47 0.09 -7.64 18.14
N GLU A 48 1.42 -7.81 18.12
CA GLU A 48 2.13 -8.55 19.17
C GLU A 48 1.77 -7.95 20.53
N ARG A 49 0.91 -8.68 21.25
CA ARG A 49 0.42 -8.34 22.58
C ARG A 49 1.60 -8.32 23.52
N VAL A 50 2.18 -7.14 23.74
CA VAL A 50 3.03 -6.91 24.91
C VAL A 50 2.08 -6.81 26.09
N VAL A 51 1.87 -7.97 26.72
CA VAL A 51 1.20 -8.39 27.98
C VAL A 51 0.30 -7.40 28.76
N ASP A 52 0.49 -6.09 28.69
CA ASP A 52 -0.33 -5.08 29.40
C ASP A 52 -0.68 -3.81 28.59
N VAL A 53 -0.34 -3.72 27.30
CA VAL A 53 -0.67 -2.55 26.46
C VAL A 53 -1.58 -2.97 25.30
N ARG A 54 -2.81 -2.47 25.30
CA ARG A 54 -3.80 -2.65 24.22
C ARG A 54 -3.54 -1.68 23.05
N ASP A 55 -2.30 -1.61 22.56
CA ASP A 55 -1.97 -0.77 21.42
C ASP A 55 -1.39 -1.63 20.30
N ALA A 56 -1.85 -1.42 19.07
CA ALA A 56 -1.20 -1.97 17.90
C ALA A 56 0.03 -1.13 17.52
N ALA A 57 0.92 -1.72 16.72
CA ALA A 57 2.02 -1.03 16.08
C ALA A 57 2.03 -1.34 14.57
N ALA A 58 2.73 -0.53 13.79
CA ALA A 58 2.87 -0.75 12.36
C ALA A 58 4.27 -0.40 11.85
N GLN A 59 4.77 -1.21 10.91
CA GLN A 59 5.88 -0.84 10.05
C GLN A 59 5.32 -0.17 8.79
N LEU A 60 5.78 1.04 8.50
CA LEU A 60 5.49 1.78 7.27
C LEU A 60 6.79 1.95 6.48
N VAL A 61 6.78 1.69 5.18
CA VAL A 61 7.95 1.87 4.31
C VAL A 61 7.52 2.66 3.08
N PHE A 62 8.27 3.71 2.74
CA PHE A 62 8.09 4.47 1.50
C PHE A 62 8.95 3.90 0.37
N PHE A 63 8.54 4.14 -0.88
CA PHE A 63 9.37 3.82 -2.05
C PHE A 63 10.66 4.63 -2.07
N THR A 64 10.61 5.90 -1.68
CA THR A 64 11.72 6.86 -1.84
C THR A 64 12.11 7.49 -0.51
N ARG A 65 13.39 7.87 -0.40
CA ARG A 65 13.89 8.59 0.77
C ARG A 65 13.25 9.97 0.90
N ARG A 66 12.98 10.62 -0.23
CA ARG A 66 12.25 11.89 -0.31
C ARG A 66 10.86 11.77 0.31
N GLY A 67 10.13 10.69 0.00
CA GLY A 67 8.80 10.48 0.56
C GLY A 67 8.82 10.22 2.07
N ALA A 68 9.81 9.44 2.53
CA ALA A 68 10.06 9.24 3.95
C ALA A 68 10.42 10.55 4.68
N ALA A 69 11.20 11.44 4.04
CA ALA A 69 11.53 12.75 4.61
C ALA A 69 10.27 13.58 4.86
N ARG A 70 9.41 13.72 3.84
CA ARG A 70 8.14 14.48 3.95
C ARG A 70 7.25 13.93 5.07
N PHE A 71 7.15 12.61 5.21
CA PHE A 71 6.40 11.98 6.30
C PHE A 71 7.00 12.33 7.66
N TRP A 72 8.32 12.23 7.82
CA TRP A 72 9.01 12.57 9.07
C TRP A 72 8.84 14.04 9.44
N ASP A 73 9.01 14.95 8.50
CA ASP A 73 8.89 16.39 8.74
C ASP A 73 7.46 16.76 9.16
N ARG A 74 6.46 16.09 8.55
CA ARG A 74 5.06 16.34 8.85
C ARG A 74 4.61 15.74 10.19
N TYR A 75 5.02 14.51 10.48
CA TYR A 75 4.42 13.68 11.53
C TYR A 75 5.38 13.15 12.60
N GLY A 76 6.67 13.08 12.28
CA GLY A 76 7.70 12.54 13.18
C GLY A 76 8.31 13.58 14.10
N ILE A 77 8.60 14.78 13.58
CA ILE A 77 9.22 15.88 14.35
C ILE A 77 8.25 16.48 15.37
N ARG A 78 6.94 16.47 15.06
CA ARG A 78 5.90 17.10 15.88
C ARG A 78 5.14 16.04 16.68
N PRO A 79 5.39 15.89 18.00
CA PRO A 79 4.60 15.01 18.83
C PRO A 79 3.11 15.36 18.72
N GLY A 80 2.24 14.35 18.62
CA GLY A 80 0.80 14.59 18.47
C GLY A 80 0.30 14.73 17.04
N ALA A 81 1.18 14.93 16.05
CA ALA A 81 0.76 15.29 14.70
C ALA A 81 0.17 14.13 13.87
N PHE A 82 0.56 12.89 14.16
CA PHE A 82 0.01 11.72 13.47
C PHE A 82 -1.19 11.17 14.23
N VAL A 83 -2.39 11.32 13.66
CA VAL A 83 -3.65 10.88 14.26
C VAL A 83 -4.31 9.86 13.34
N VAL A 84 -4.60 8.67 13.88
CA VAL A 84 -5.27 7.57 13.18
C VAL A 84 -6.48 7.17 14.01
N GLN A 85 -7.68 7.14 13.40
CA GLN A 85 -8.95 6.87 14.09
C GLN A 85 -9.17 7.75 15.33
N GLY A 86 -8.76 9.02 15.28
CA GLY A 86 -8.86 9.95 16.41
C GLY A 86 -7.87 9.71 17.56
N LYS A 87 -7.02 8.68 17.46
CA LYS A 87 -5.97 8.38 18.43
C LYS A 87 -4.62 8.90 17.95
N THR A 88 -3.90 9.59 18.84
CA THR A 88 -2.53 10.05 18.56
C THR A 88 -1.56 8.87 18.54
N ALA A 89 -0.95 8.66 17.38
CA ALA A 89 0.09 7.66 17.18
C ALA A 89 1.48 8.29 17.32
N ARG A 90 2.46 7.47 17.69
CA ARG A 90 3.87 7.88 17.78
C ARG A 90 4.65 7.34 16.60
N VAL A 91 5.34 8.21 15.89
CA VAL A 91 6.18 7.88 14.73
C VAL A 91 7.65 7.89 15.14
N ASN A 92 8.38 6.80 14.85
CA ASN A 92 9.83 6.75 14.98
C ASN A 92 10.45 6.11 13.73
N TRP A 93 11.71 6.39 13.44
CA TRP A 93 12.45 5.63 12.43
C TRP A 93 12.53 4.15 12.82
N ASN A 94 12.35 3.26 11.84
CA ASN A 94 12.42 1.83 12.10
C ASN A 94 13.88 1.38 12.28
N ARG A 95 14.12 0.52 13.28
CA ARG A 95 15.42 -0.13 13.50
C ARG A 95 15.78 -1.07 12.35
N GLN A 96 14.79 -1.75 11.78
CA GLN A 96 14.97 -2.48 10.53
C GLN A 96 14.85 -1.49 9.37
N ARG A 97 16.01 -1.09 8.85
CA ARG A 97 16.11 -0.05 7.83
C ARG A 97 15.82 -0.58 6.44
N PHE A 98 15.23 0.26 5.59
CA PHE A 98 14.96 -0.03 4.19
C PHE A 98 15.53 1.10 3.34
N ALA A 99 16.33 0.76 2.33
CA ALA A 99 16.81 1.75 1.37
C ALA A 99 15.70 2.13 0.38
N GLU A 100 15.95 3.19 -0.39
CA GLU A 100 15.11 3.55 -1.53
C GLU A 100 14.97 2.38 -2.53
N GLN A 101 13.78 2.21 -3.07
CA GLN A 101 13.42 1.08 -3.92
C GLN A 101 13.59 1.45 -5.39
N SER A 102 14.55 0.80 -6.06
CA SER A 102 14.74 0.95 -7.51
C SER A 102 13.60 0.25 -8.28
N ARG A 103 12.56 1.01 -8.63
CA ARG A 103 11.43 0.59 -9.46
C ARG A 103 11.02 1.70 -10.42
N PRO A 104 10.37 1.36 -11.56
CA PRO A 104 9.83 2.38 -12.45
C PRO A 104 8.93 3.37 -11.71
N PRO A 105 8.99 4.68 -12.04
CA PRO A 105 8.23 5.71 -11.31
C PRO A 105 6.72 5.48 -11.26
N TYR A 106 6.14 4.83 -12.27
CA TYR A 106 4.71 4.53 -12.33
C TYR A 106 4.30 3.29 -11.50
N HIS A 107 5.25 2.52 -10.94
CA HIS A 107 4.92 1.37 -10.10
C HIS A 107 4.47 1.83 -8.71
N THR A 108 3.33 1.33 -8.26
CA THR A 108 2.73 1.66 -6.97
C THR A 108 2.03 0.43 -6.38
N ARG A 109 1.53 0.53 -5.14
CA ARG A 109 0.67 -0.50 -4.53
C ARG A 109 -0.78 -0.47 -5.05
N CYS A 110 -1.11 0.42 -5.98
CA CYS A 110 -2.45 0.63 -6.50
C CYS A 110 -2.52 0.15 -7.96
N ILE A 111 -3.54 -0.63 -8.29
CA ILE A 111 -3.75 -1.12 -9.66
C ILE A 111 -5.16 -0.80 -10.12
N ARG A 112 -5.34 -0.75 -11.43
CA ARG A 112 -6.63 -0.71 -12.11
C ARG A 112 -6.70 -1.89 -13.06
N VAL A 113 -7.86 -2.54 -13.08
CA VAL A 113 -8.23 -3.60 -14.00
C VAL A 113 -9.44 -3.13 -14.80
N ILE A 114 -9.34 -3.17 -16.11
CA ILE A 114 -10.42 -2.82 -17.04
C ILE A 114 -10.78 -4.09 -17.81
N GLY A 115 -12.07 -4.27 -18.12
CA GLY A 115 -12.53 -5.28 -19.07
C GLY A 115 -14.04 -5.34 -19.14
N THR A 116 -14.58 -6.32 -19.87
CA THR A 116 -16.03 -6.52 -19.94
C THR A 116 -16.60 -6.97 -18.58
N PRO A 117 -17.86 -6.62 -18.21
CA PRO A 117 -18.44 -7.00 -16.92
C PRO A 117 -18.48 -8.52 -16.63
N GLN A 118 -18.44 -9.35 -17.67
CA GLN A 118 -18.39 -10.80 -17.58
C GLN A 118 -17.02 -11.30 -17.09
N VAL A 119 -15.95 -10.61 -17.49
CA VAL A 119 -14.55 -10.95 -17.18
C VAL A 119 -14.07 -10.20 -15.94
N VAL A 120 -14.34 -8.89 -15.89
CA VAL A 120 -13.91 -7.97 -14.85
C VAL A 120 -15.12 -7.55 -14.02
N ASN A 121 -15.10 -7.96 -12.76
CA ASN A 121 -15.92 -7.42 -11.68
C ASN A 121 -15.22 -7.71 -10.35
N PRO A 122 -15.53 -6.98 -9.28
CA PRO A 122 -14.82 -7.09 -8.00
C PRO A 122 -14.71 -8.53 -7.49
N ASP A 123 -15.84 -9.25 -7.42
CA ASP A 123 -15.88 -10.61 -6.86
C ASP A 123 -15.04 -11.61 -7.67
N ARG A 124 -14.99 -11.47 -9.00
CA ARG A 124 -14.14 -12.33 -9.85
C ARG A 124 -12.67 -12.01 -9.67
N ILE A 125 -12.31 -10.73 -9.69
CA ILE A 125 -10.91 -10.30 -9.57
C ILE A 125 -10.35 -10.68 -8.19
N LEU A 126 -11.10 -10.42 -7.12
CA LEU A 126 -10.67 -10.76 -5.76
C LEU A 126 -10.50 -12.27 -5.58
N ARG A 127 -11.50 -13.10 -5.95
CA ARG A 127 -11.39 -14.56 -5.89
C ARG A 127 -10.23 -15.10 -6.74
N PHE A 128 -10.01 -14.53 -7.93
CA PHE A 128 -8.89 -14.91 -8.79
C PHE A 128 -7.53 -14.66 -8.14
N LEU A 129 -7.39 -13.52 -7.44
CA LEU A 129 -6.18 -13.15 -6.72
C LEU A 129 -6.00 -14.01 -5.46
N GLU A 130 -7.06 -14.24 -4.68
CA GLU A 130 -7.06 -15.10 -3.48
C GLU A 130 -6.59 -16.51 -3.78
N SER A 131 -6.93 -17.05 -4.95
CA SER A 131 -6.51 -18.39 -5.35
C SER A 131 -5.04 -18.49 -5.76
N ARG A 132 -4.30 -17.38 -5.90
CA ARG A 132 -2.95 -17.34 -6.47
C ARG A 132 -1.90 -16.70 -5.58
N ILE A 133 -2.30 -15.69 -4.82
CA ILE A 133 -1.40 -14.93 -3.98
C ILE A 133 -1.93 -14.91 -2.56
N ARG A 134 -1.05 -15.10 -1.58
CA ARG A 134 -1.37 -14.70 -0.20
C ARG A 134 -1.09 -13.21 -0.09
N PHE A 135 -2.13 -12.44 0.17
CA PHE A 135 -2.03 -11.02 0.43
C PHE A 135 -2.68 -10.69 1.78
N GLN A 136 -2.16 -9.67 2.44
CA GLN A 136 -2.91 -8.92 3.42
C GLN A 136 -3.51 -7.74 2.67
N VAL A 137 -4.82 -7.76 2.44
CA VAL A 137 -5.54 -6.57 1.97
C VAL A 137 -5.32 -5.46 2.98
N ASP A 138 -4.83 -4.31 2.52
CA ASP A 138 -4.86 -3.08 3.30
C ASP A 138 -6.26 -2.47 3.28
N GLU A 139 -6.73 -2.32 2.05
CA GLU A 139 -8.09 -2.03 1.65
C GLU A 139 -8.27 -2.67 0.25
N HIS A 140 -9.47 -3.02 -0.15
CA HIS A 140 -9.79 -3.06 -1.58
C HIS A 140 -10.99 -2.16 -1.74
N GLU A 141 -10.87 -1.17 -2.62
CA GLU A 141 -11.94 -0.20 -2.86
C GLU A 141 -12.36 -0.32 -4.31
N VAL A 142 -13.64 -0.60 -4.55
CA VAL A 142 -14.19 -0.66 -5.91
C VAL A 142 -14.50 0.77 -6.36
N ILE A 143 -13.55 1.39 -7.09
CA ILE A 143 -13.68 2.78 -7.55
C ILE A 143 -14.28 2.81 -8.96
N GLY A 144 -15.58 2.52 -9.05
CA GLY A 144 -16.45 3.08 -10.09
C GLY A 144 -16.89 2.19 -11.26
N GLY A 145 -18.11 2.51 -11.72
CA GLY A 145 -18.55 2.50 -13.12
C GLY A 145 -18.77 1.14 -13.79
N ARG A 146 -19.97 0.58 -13.64
CA ARG A 146 -20.49 -0.45 -14.55
C ARG A 146 -21.32 0.27 -15.61
N ASP A 147 -20.81 0.41 -16.82
CA ASP A 147 -21.72 0.51 -17.97
C ASP A 147 -21.95 -0.91 -18.53
N GLU A 148 -22.83 -1.07 -19.52
CA GLU A 148 -23.17 -2.40 -20.05
C GLU A 148 -22.00 -3.09 -20.78
N HIS A 149 -20.91 -2.36 -21.06
CA HIS A 149 -19.82 -2.78 -21.93
C HIS A 149 -18.46 -2.87 -21.22
N LEU A 150 -18.25 -2.06 -20.18
CA LEU A 150 -16.98 -1.93 -19.48
C LEU A 150 -17.18 -1.92 -17.96
N CYS A 151 -16.26 -2.58 -17.26
CA CYS A 151 -16.13 -2.53 -15.82
C CYS A 151 -14.70 -2.17 -15.43
N ILE A 152 -14.57 -1.29 -14.44
CA ILE A 152 -13.29 -0.83 -13.91
C ILE A 152 -13.21 -1.23 -12.44
N VAL A 153 -12.13 -1.92 -12.06
CA VAL A 153 -11.85 -2.30 -10.67
C VAL A 153 -10.51 -1.73 -10.27
N GLU A 154 -10.48 -0.89 -9.25
CA GLU A 154 -9.24 -0.44 -8.63
C GLU A 154 -8.96 -1.25 -7.35
N ILE A 155 -7.69 -1.52 -7.05
CA ILE A 155 -7.30 -2.29 -5.86
C ILE A 155 -6.07 -1.63 -5.25
N ARG A 156 -6.09 -1.40 -3.93
CA ARG A 156 -5.02 -0.74 -3.18
C ARG A 156 -4.40 -1.68 -2.15
N PHE A 157 -3.29 -2.31 -2.51
CA PHE A 157 -2.64 -3.30 -1.66
C PHE A 157 -1.89 -2.67 -0.47
N ALA A 158 -1.68 -3.47 0.59
CA ALA A 158 -0.87 -3.07 1.74
C ALA A 158 0.59 -2.90 1.39
N ALA A 159 1.03 -3.66 0.38
CA ALA A 159 2.40 -3.67 -0.07
C ALA A 159 2.45 -3.75 -1.59
N TYR A 160 3.46 -3.10 -2.16
CA TYR A 160 3.83 -3.30 -3.55
C TYR A 160 4.35 -4.72 -3.76
N ARG A 161 5.43 -5.08 -3.04
CA ARG A 161 6.13 -6.35 -3.26
C ARG A 161 5.32 -7.50 -2.68
N GLY A 162 5.09 -8.52 -3.49
CA GLY A 162 4.39 -9.73 -3.07
C GLY A 162 2.86 -9.61 -3.04
N GLN A 163 2.31 -8.41 -3.28
CA GLN A 163 0.87 -8.23 -3.48
C GLN A 163 0.60 -7.54 -4.81
N ALA A 164 0.73 -6.21 -4.92
CA ALA A 164 0.45 -5.49 -6.16
C ALA A 164 1.27 -6.01 -7.35
N SER A 165 2.57 -6.23 -7.16
CA SER A 165 3.44 -6.73 -8.23
C SER A 165 3.06 -8.13 -8.73
N LEU A 166 2.63 -9.02 -7.82
CA LEU A 166 2.20 -10.38 -8.19
C LEU A 166 0.77 -10.38 -8.75
N ALA A 167 -0.10 -9.49 -8.26
CA ALA A 167 -1.44 -9.30 -8.80
C ALA A 167 -1.39 -8.83 -10.26
N VAL A 168 -0.56 -7.82 -10.57
CA VAL A 168 -0.34 -7.36 -11.95
C VAL A 168 0.15 -8.50 -12.83
N GLN A 169 1.17 -9.24 -12.38
CA GLN A 169 1.70 -10.38 -13.15
C GLN A 169 0.62 -11.45 -13.39
N ALA A 170 -0.14 -11.84 -12.35
CA ALA A 170 -1.17 -12.85 -12.45
C ALA A 170 -2.32 -12.41 -13.37
N LEU A 171 -2.75 -11.15 -13.27
CA LEU A 171 -3.84 -10.61 -14.08
C LEU A 171 -3.41 -10.37 -15.53
N GLN A 172 -2.18 -9.93 -15.79
CA GLN A 172 -1.65 -9.83 -17.16
C GLN A 172 -1.64 -11.19 -17.85
N ASN A 173 -1.22 -12.24 -17.14
CA ASN A 173 -1.28 -13.61 -17.65
C ASN A 173 -2.74 -14.05 -17.90
N GLN A 174 -3.68 -13.67 -17.02
CA GLN A 174 -5.09 -13.95 -17.21
C GLN A 174 -5.67 -13.22 -18.42
N GLY A 175 -5.32 -11.96 -18.63
CA GLY A 175 -5.76 -11.17 -19.78
C GLY A 175 -5.45 -11.86 -21.11
N GLN A 176 -4.23 -12.39 -21.24
CA GLN A 176 -3.81 -13.18 -22.41
C GLN A 176 -4.70 -14.42 -22.65
N LEU A 177 -5.28 -15.00 -21.60
CA LEU A 177 -6.15 -16.18 -21.68
C LEU A 177 -7.61 -15.83 -21.97
N THR A 178 -8.09 -14.67 -21.52
CA THR A 178 -9.51 -14.27 -21.65
C THR A 178 -9.92 -13.94 -23.09
N ARG A 179 -8.96 -13.56 -23.95
CA ARG A 179 -9.20 -13.02 -25.30
C ARG A 179 -10.12 -11.80 -25.34
N ASP A 180 -10.38 -11.18 -24.19
CA ASP A 180 -11.13 -9.93 -24.11
C ASP A 180 -10.22 -8.78 -24.55
N PRO A 181 -10.51 -8.13 -25.69
CA PRO A 181 -9.66 -7.05 -26.20
C PRO A 181 -9.69 -5.80 -25.32
N THR A 182 -10.65 -5.70 -24.39
CA THR A 182 -10.76 -4.60 -23.44
C THR A 182 -10.02 -4.89 -22.13
N PHE A 183 -9.48 -6.11 -21.95
CA PHE A 183 -8.82 -6.48 -20.71
C PHE A 183 -7.47 -5.78 -20.58
N GLU A 184 -7.36 -4.91 -19.58
CA GLU A 184 -6.15 -4.15 -19.29
C GLU A 184 -5.86 -4.14 -17.79
N VAL A 185 -4.58 -4.19 -17.43
CA VAL A 185 -4.12 -4.06 -16.04
C VAL A 185 -2.99 -3.05 -15.99
N THR A 186 -3.19 -1.97 -15.22
CA THR A 186 -2.22 -0.89 -15.07
C THR A 186 -2.01 -0.53 -13.60
N TYR A 187 -0.85 0.05 -13.29
CA TYR A 187 -0.65 0.71 -12.00
C TYR A 187 -1.36 2.07 -12.00
N ARG A 188 -1.82 2.50 -10.82
CA ARG A 188 -2.44 3.81 -10.58
C ARG A 188 -1.60 4.61 -9.59
N PRO A 189 -1.67 5.95 -9.60
CA PRO A 189 -1.07 6.75 -8.54
C PRO A 189 -1.45 6.24 -7.14
N ASP A 190 -0.52 6.35 -6.18
CA ASP A 190 -0.81 6.07 -4.77
C ASP A 190 -1.38 7.35 -4.15
N PRO A 191 -2.58 7.33 -3.53
CA PRO A 191 -3.16 8.51 -2.89
C PRO A 191 -2.28 9.13 -1.79
N CYS A 192 -1.27 8.41 -1.32
CA CYS A 192 -0.29 8.92 -0.36
C CYS A 192 0.79 9.81 -1.02
N ASP A 193 0.96 9.76 -2.34
CA ASP A 193 1.93 10.55 -3.13
C ASP A 193 1.30 11.73 -3.87
N GLU A 194 0.00 11.66 -4.16
CA GLU A 194 -0.73 12.76 -4.79
C GLU A 194 -0.62 14.00 -3.90
N VAL A 195 -0.12 15.08 -4.50
CA VAL A 195 -0.20 16.42 -3.93
C VAL A 195 -1.59 16.89 -4.31
N ASN A 196 -2.48 17.06 -3.33
CA ASN A 196 -3.68 17.84 -3.59
C ASN A 196 -3.22 19.30 -3.79
N ASP A 197 -3.01 19.69 -5.04
CA ASP A 197 -2.99 21.10 -5.43
C ASP A 197 -4.45 21.59 -5.35
N ASP A 198 -4.85 22.07 -4.16
CA ASP A 198 -6.00 22.97 -4.00
C ASP A 198 -5.58 24.41 -4.35
#